data_AF-A0A7S3K098-F1
#
_entry.id   AF-A0A7S3K098-F1
#
_cell.length_a   1.000
_cell.length_b   1.000
_cell.length_c   1.000
_cell.angle_alpha   90.00
_cell.angle_beta   90.00
_cell.angle_gamma   90.00
#
_symmetry.space_group_name_H-M   'P 1'
#
loop_
_entity.id
_entity.type
_entity.pdbx_description
1 polymer ?
#
loop_
_entity_poly.entity_id
_entity_poly.type
_entity_poly.pdbx_seq_one_letter_code
_entity_poly.pdbx_strand_id
1 'polypeptide(L)'
;NFYQQQRSRGGGRQGRFRGKSQMPSSLEAPRKQQIAWSKQMTSQDATVDNVLSLFAAHGHQFEARNVATAAHQVAKIGRRQNRRLKQDCRMKALAAACLNSLNDFETQHLANVAWAYAT
;
A
#
# COMPACT_ATOMS: atom_id res chain seq x y z
N ASN A 1 17.45 -7.75 49.07
CA ASN A 1 16.81 -8.31 47.87
C ASN A 1 17.70 -8.09 46.67
N PHE A 2 18.44 -9.14 46.34
CA PHE A 2 19.44 -9.26 45.28
C PHE A 2 18.79 -9.76 43.97
N TYR A 3 19.51 -9.55 42.87
CA TYR A 3 19.37 -10.10 41.50
C TYR A 3 18.54 -9.32 40.46
N GLN A 4 19.29 -8.50 39.72
CA GLN A 4 19.28 -8.53 38.25
C GLN A 4 19.31 -9.98 37.73
N GLN A 5 18.45 -10.32 36.77
CA GLN A 5 18.77 -11.40 35.82
C GLN A 5 18.15 -11.16 34.43
N GLN A 6 19.02 -10.66 33.57
CA GLN A 6 19.22 -11.00 32.16
C GLN A 6 18.17 -11.89 31.49
N ARG A 7 17.59 -11.38 30.41
CA ARG A 7 17.17 -12.19 29.26
C ARG A 7 18.03 -11.85 28.05
N SER A 8 19.19 -12.51 27.99
CA SER A 8 19.83 -12.84 26.72
C SER A 8 18.92 -13.79 25.95
N ARG A 9 18.51 -13.38 24.74
CA ARG A 9 18.26 -14.31 23.64
C ARG A 9 18.98 -13.76 22.42
N GLY A 10 20.06 -14.43 22.04
CA GLY A 10 20.61 -14.40 20.69
C GLY A 10 19.50 -14.71 19.68
N GLY A 11 19.61 -14.33 18.43
CA GLY A 11 20.79 -14.38 17.59
C GLY A 11 20.25 -14.84 16.25
N GLY A 12 20.44 -14.04 15.21
CA GLY A 12 19.82 -14.29 13.91
C GLY A 12 19.57 -13.02 13.14
N ARG A 13 20.60 -12.16 13.02
CA ARG A 13 20.64 -11.17 11.93
C ARG A 13 20.82 -11.96 10.64
N GLN A 14 19.71 -12.43 10.07
CA GLN A 14 19.69 -12.96 8.71
C GLN A 14 20.24 -11.86 7.79
N GLY A 15 21.27 -12.25 7.05
CA GLY A 15 22.04 -11.36 6.19
C GLY A 15 21.11 -10.64 5.22
N ARG A 16 21.16 -9.31 5.25
CA ARG A 16 20.77 -8.50 4.10
C ARG A 16 21.75 -8.83 2.99
N PHE A 17 21.42 -9.84 2.17
CA PHE A 17 21.95 -9.94 0.81
C PHE A 17 21.47 -8.71 0.05
N ARG A 18 22.24 -7.62 0.18
CA ARG A 18 22.10 -6.42 -0.65
C ARG A 18 22.91 -6.68 -1.92
N GLY A 19 22.53 -7.74 -2.64
CA GLY A 19 22.92 -7.90 -4.04
C GLY A 19 22.30 -6.73 -4.78
N LYS A 20 23.11 -5.72 -5.11
CA LYS A 20 22.76 -4.73 -6.12
C LYS A 20 22.82 -5.47 -7.46
N SER A 21 21.80 -6.29 -7.74
CA SER A 21 21.54 -6.74 -9.10
C SER A 21 21.26 -5.46 -9.87
N GLN A 22 22.26 -5.03 -10.65
CA GLN A 22 22.17 -3.85 -11.49
C GLN A 22 21.15 -4.22 -12.58
N MET A 23 19.91 -3.82 -12.34
CA MET A 23 18.77 -4.13 -13.19
C MET A 23 18.89 -3.37 -14.51
N PRO A 24 18.35 -3.90 -15.62
CA PRO A 24 18.36 -3.20 -16.90
C PRO A 24 17.62 -1.86 -16.80
N SER A 25 18.27 -0.79 -17.26
CA SER A 25 17.84 0.61 -17.14
C SER A 25 16.41 0.89 -17.64
N SER A 26 15.90 0.07 -18.57
CA SER A 26 14.55 0.17 -19.13
C SER A 26 13.41 -0.12 -18.13
N LEU A 27 13.68 -0.86 -17.05
CA LEU A 27 12.68 -1.20 -16.02
C LEU A 27 12.75 -0.31 -14.77
N GLU A 28 13.74 0.59 -14.68
CA GLU A 28 13.91 1.44 -13.50
C GLU A 28 12.88 2.58 -13.42
N ALA A 29 12.52 3.19 -14.54
CA ALA A 29 11.60 4.33 -14.56
C ALA A 29 10.18 3.96 -14.08
N PRO A 30 9.56 2.85 -14.54
CA PRO A 30 8.26 2.41 -14.01
C PRO A 30 8.29 2.14 -12.51
N ARG A 31 9.35 1.49 -11.99
CA ARG A 31 9.47 1.16 -10.56
C ARG A 31 9.60 2.40 -9.68
N LYS A 32 10.38 3.40 -10.11
CA LYS A 32 10.50 4.68 -9.39
C LYS A 32 9.13 5.36 -9.29
N GLN A 33 8.33 5.28 -10.34
CA GLN A 33 6.98 5.81 -10.35
C GLN A 33 6.05 5.08 -9.36
N GLN A 34 6.07 3.74 -9.30
CA GLN A 34 5.27 2.98 -8.32
C GLN A 34 5.60 3.36 -6.87
N ILE A 35 6.90 3.53 -6.57
CA ILE A 35 7.37 3.95 -5.24
C ILE A 35 6.91 5.38 -4.95
N ALA A 36 7.02 6.29 -5.92
CA ALA A 36 6.60 7.68 -5.77
C ALA A 36 5.10 7.78 -5.47
N TRP A 37 4.24 7.07 -6.23
CA TRP A 37 2.81 7.04 -5.97
C TRP A 37 2.47 6.45 -4.60
N SER A 38 3.10 5.33 -4.22
CA SER A 38 2.91 4.77 -2.88
C SER A 38 3.27 5.78 -1.80
N LYS A 39 4.39 6.49 -1.95
CA LYS A 39 4.84 7.50 -0.99
C LYS A 39 3.86 8.66 -0.89
N GLN A 40 3.33 9.13 -2.02
CA GLN A 40 2.32 10.20 -2.06
C GLN A 40 1.05 9.79 -1.31
N MET A 41 0.53 8.59 -1.55
CA MET A 41 -0.66 8.07 -0.88
C MET A 41 -0.47 7.89 0.62
N THR A 42 0.72 7.47 1.06
CA THR A 42 1.03 7.25 2.48
C THR A 42 1.54 8.50 3.21
N SER A 43 1.59 9.65 2.52
CA SER A 43 2.06 10.90 3.12
C SER A 43 1.16 11.35 4.27
N GLN A 44 1.72 12.10 5.22
CA GLN A 44 0.97 12.57 6.40
C GLN A 44 -0.20 13.49 6.03
N ASP A 45 -0.04 14.26 4.96
CA ASP A 45 -1.04 15.21 4.46
C ASP A 45 -1.94 14.62 3.37
N ALA A 46 -1.90 13.30 3.17
CA ALA A 46 -2.76 12.63 2.20
C ALA A 46 -4.24 12.82 2.57
N THR A 47 -5.03 13.25 1.60
CA THR A 47 -6.49 13.31 1.70
C THR A 47 -7.12 12.21 0.87
N VAL A 48 -8.36 11.84 1.20
CA VAL A 48 -9.16 10.90 0.39
C VAL A 48 -9.22 11.37 -1.06
N ASP A 49 -9.46 12.66 -1.29
CA ASP A 49 -9.60 13.20 -2.65
C ASP A 49 -8.28 13.12 -3.42
N ASN A 50 -7.14 13.44 -2.78
CA ASN A 50 -5.83 13.32 -3.43
C ASN A 50 -5.53 11.86 -3.83
N VAL A 51 -5.81 10.89 -2.95
CA VAL A 51 -5.58 9.46 -3.25
C VAL A 51 -6.48 8.98 -4.39
N LEU A 52 -7.77 9.33 -4.35
CA LEU A 52 -8.73 8.94 -5.40
C LEU A 52 -8.46 9.64 -6.74
N SER A 53 -8.03 10.91 -6.73
CA SER A 53 -7.65 11.65 -7.92
C SER A 53 -6.36 11.10 -8.54
N LEU A 54 -5.38 10.73 -7.72
CA LEU A 54 -4.16 10.07 -8.20
C LEU A 54 -4.49 8.71 -8.85
N PHE A 55 -5.36 7.92 -8.21
CA PHE A 55 -5.83 6.66 -8.79
C PHE A 55 -6.64 6.89 -10.07
N ALA A 56 -7.50 7.89 -10.13
CA ALA A 56 -8.26 8.18 -11.35
C ALA A 56 -7.35 8.57 -12.53
N ALA A 57 -6.26 9.29 -12.27
CA ALA A 57 -5.31 9.71 -13.30
C ALA A 57 -4.38 8.57 -13.76
N HIS A 58 -3.89 7.73 -12.83
CA HIS A 58 -2.80 6.79 -13.08
C HIS A 58 -3.13 5.32 -12.76
N GLY A 59 -4.35 5.01 -12.36
CA GLY A 59 -4.73 3.69 -11.85
C GLY A 59 -4.54 2.56 -12.86
N HIS A 60 -4.59 2.84 -14.16
CA HIS A 60 -4.28 1.87 -15.21
C HIS A 60 -2.80 1.45 -15.25
N GLN A 61 -1.91 2.22 -14.63
CA GLN A 61 -0.47 1.95 -14.51
C GLN A 61 -0.10 1.41 -13.13
N PHE A 62 -1.05 1.33 -12.20
CA PHE A 62 -0.77 0.86 -10.85
C PHE A 62 -0.53 -0.64 -10.85
N GLU A 63 0.52 -1.05 -10.14
CA GLU A 63 0.68 -2.44 -9.76
C GLU A 63 -0.28 -2.82 -8.62
N ALA A 64 -0.46 -4.11 -8.40
CA ALA A 64 -1.34 -4.65 -7.37
C ALA A 64 -1.07 -4.05 -5.97
N ARG A 65 0.22 -3.84 -5.63
CA ARG A 65 0.62 -3.16 -4.39
C ARG A 65 0.03 -1.75 -4.28
N ASN A 66 0.05 -0.96 -5.36
CA ASN A 66 -0.41 0.42 -5.37
C ASN A 66 -1.92 0.47 -5.21
N VAL A 67 -2.66 -0.42 -5.88
CA VAL A 67 -4.11 -0.57 -5.74
C VAL A 67 -4.49 -0.90 -4.28
N ALA A 68 -3.84 -1.91 -3.68
CA ALA A 68 -4.10 -2.28 -2.29
C ALA A 68 -3.75 -1.15 -1.31
N THR A 69 -2.65 -0.43 -1.57
CA THR A 69 -2.24 0.71 -0.76
C THR A 69 -3.26 1.85 -0.85
N ALA A 70 -3.75 2.16 -2.05
CA ALA A 70 -4.77 3.18 -2.25
C ALA A 70 -6.05 2.86 -1.46
N ALA A 71 -6.57 1.63 -1.57
CA ALA A 71 -7.77 1.20 -0.85
C ALA A 71 -7.60 1.33 0.67
N HIS A 72 -6.46 0.88 1.20
CA HIS A 72 -6.14 1.02 2.61
C HIS A 72 -6.05 2.48 3.06
N GLN A 73 -5.38 3.36 2.29
CA GLN A 73 -5.28 4.77 2.65
C GLN A 73 -6.65 5.47 2.62
N VAL A 74 -7.47 5.22 1.60
CA VAL A 74 -8.82 5.78 1.51
C VAL A 74 -9.65 5.38 2.74
N ALA A 75 -9.64 4.11 3.13
CA ALA A 75 -10.36 3.63 4.31
C ALA A 75 -9.79 4.22 5.63
N LYS A 76 -8.46 4.29 5.76
CA LYS A 76 -7.79 4.82 6.94
C LYS A 76 -8.08 6.32 7.15
N ILE A 77 -8.00 7.13 6.10
CA ILE A 77 -8.19 8.59 6.14
C ILE A 77 -9.70 8.92 6.17
N GLY A 78 -10.50 8.19 5.41
CA GLY A 78 -11.89 8.49 5.10
C GLY A 78 -12.93 7.97 6.09
N ARG A 79 -12.56 7.50 7.29
CA ARG A 79 -13.48 6.88 8.27
C ARG A 79 -14.76 7.68 8.54
N ARG A 80 -14.67 9.02 8.60
CA ARG A 80 -15.82 9.92 8.82
C ARG A 80 -16.62 10.25 7.55
N GLN A 81 -16.13 9.86 6.37
CA GLN A 81 -16.67 10.22 5.05
C GLN A 81 -17.36 9.04 4.35
N ASN A 82 -17.66 7.96 5.08
CA ASN A 82 -18.13 6.68 4.52
C ASN A 82 -19.35 6.84 3.58
N ARG A 83 -20.34 7.67 3.93
CA ARG A 83 -21.50 7.94 3.05
C ARG A 83 -21.12 8.56 1.71
N ARG A 84 -20.17 9.51 1.70
CA ARG A 84 -19.68 10.16 0.48
C ARG A 84 -18.86 9.18 -0.36
N LEU A 85 -17.99 8.39 0.28
CA LEU A 85 -17.17 7.37 -0.39
C LEU A 85 -18.02 6.35 -1.14
N LYS A 86 -19.12 5.88 -0.56
CA LYS A 86 -20.05 4.94 -1.22
C LYS A 86 -20.67 5.48 -2.51
N GLN A 87 -20.80 6.81 -2.62
CA GLN A 87 -21.37 7.48 -3.79
C GLN A 87 -20.29 7.91 -4.81
N ASP A 88 -19.01 7.95 -4.41
CA ASP A 88 -17.91 8.37 -5.28
C ASP A 88 -17.62 7.30 -6.35
N CYS A 89 -17.65 7.70 -7.63
CA CYS A 89 -17.38 6.79 -8.74
C CYS A 89 -15.93 6.30 -8.76
N ARG A 90 -14.97 7.11 -8.28
CA ARG A 90 -13.55 6.73 -8.19
C ARG A 90 -13.35 5.63 -7.15
N MET A 91 -14.13 5.66 -6.07
CA MET A 91 -14.12 4.59 -5.08
C MET A 91 -14.65 3.26 -5.66
N LYS A 92 -15.71 3.31 -6.47
CA LYS A 92 -16.23 2.12 -7.18
C LYS A 92 -15.20 1.57 -8.18
N ALA A 93 -14.52 2.44 -8.92
CA ALA A 93 -13.45 2.04 -9.82
C ALA A 93 -12.26 1.42 -9.07
N LEU A 94 -11.90 1.95 -7.90
CA LEU A 94 -10.87 1.38 -7.05
C LEU A 94 -11.27 -0.02 -6.54
N ALA A 95 -12.53 -0.23 -6.17
CA ALA A 95 -13.04 -1.54 -5.80
C ALA A 95 -12.95 -2.56 -6.95
N ALA A 96 -13.32 -2.16 -8.17
CA ALA A 96 -13.17 -3.00 -9.35
C ALA A 96 -11.69 -3.35 -9.62
N ALA A 97 -10.78 -2.38 -9.47
CA ALA A 97 -9.34 -2.62 -9.62
C ALA A 97 -8.81 -3.60 -8.57
N CYS A 98 -9.28 -3.53 -7.32
CA CYS A 98 -8.94 -4.51 -6.29
C CYS A 98 -9.36 -5.92 -6.70
N LEU A 99 -10.59 -6.08 -7.23
CA LEU A 99 -11.11 -7.38 -7.68
C LEU A 99 -10.29 -7.93 -8.86
N ASN A 100 -9.96 -7.08 -9.83
CA ASN A 100 -9.16 -7.47 -10.99
C ASN A 100 -7.72 -7.87 -10.63
N SER A 101 -7.19 -7.35 -9.52
CA SER A 101 -5.82 -7.60 -9.06
C SER A 101 -5.72 -8.73 -8.02
N LEU A 102 -6.81 -9.43 -7.70
CA LEU A 102 -6.85 -10.42 -6.60
C LEU A 102 -5.79 -11.52 -6.75
N ASN A 103 -5.56 -12.00 -7.97
CA ASN A 103 -4.59 -13.06 -8.23
C ASN A 103 -3.13 -12.60 -8.09
N ASP A 104 -2.88 -11.29 -8.20
CA ASP A 104 -1.55 -10.69 -8.09
C ASP A 104 -1.26 -10.16 -6.67
N PHE A 105 -2.22 -10.27 -5.76
CA PHE A 105 -2.05 -9.84 -4.38
C PHE A 105 -1.24 -10.84 -3.55
N GLU A 106 -0.09 -10.38 -3.06
CA GLU A 106 0.56 -10.99 -1.91
C GLU A 106 -0.32 -10.89 -0.65
N THR A 107 -0.02 -11.73 0.35
CA THR A 107 -0.75 -11.80 1.63
C THR A 107 -0.96 -10.44 2.29
N GLN A 108 0.05 -9.56 2.25
CA GLN A 108 -0.05 -8.21 2.82
C GLN A 108 -1.07 -7.34 2.06
N HIS A 109 -1.14 -7.46 0.74
CA HIS A 109 -2.07 -6.71 -0.09
C HIS A 109 -3.51 -7.14 0.19
N LEU A 110 -3.76 -8.45 0.29
CA LEU A 110 -5.06 -9.00 0.69
C LEU A 110 -5.49 -8.51 2.07
N ALA A 111 -4.60 -8.56 3.07
CA ALA A 111 -4.91 -8.09 4.42
C ALA A 111 -5.28 -6.59 4.44
N ASN A 112 -4.55 -5.76 3.70
CA ASN A 112 -4.82 -4.34 3.58
C ASN A 112 -6.19 -4.06 2.95
N VAL A 113 -6.52 -4.76 1.86
CA VAL A 113 -7.82 -4.63 1.18
C VAL A 113 -8.94 -5.13 2.08
N ALA A 114 -8.80 -6.31 2.68
CA ALA A 114 -9.81 -6.87 3.59
C ALA A 114 -10.11 -5.93 4.76
N TRP A 115 -9.08 -5.37 5.39
CA TRP A 115 -9.24 -4.37 6.45
C TRP A 115 -9.95 -3.11 5.96
N ALA A 116 -9.58 -2.62 4.77
CA ALA A 116 -10.14 -1.40 4.19
C ALA A 116 -11.66 -1.51 3.95
N TYR A 117 -12.15 -2.66 3.50
CA TYR A 117 -13.58 -2.88 3.23
C TYR A 117 -14.37 -3.30 4.48
N ALA A 118 -13.71 -3.68 5.57
CA ALA A 118 -14.35 -4.03 6.83
C ALA A 118 -14.56 -2.85 7.78
N THR A 119 -13.93 -1.69 7.54
CA THR A 119 -13.99 -0.49 8.40
C THR A 119 -14.90 0.61 7.87
#